data_AF-A0AAD4QW23-F1
#
_entry.id   AF-A0AAD4QW23-F1
#
_cell.length_a   1.000
_cell.length_b   1.000
_cell.length_c   1.000
_cell.angle_alpha   90.00
_cell.angle_beta   90.00
_cell.angle_gamma   90.00
#
_symmetry.space_group_name_H-M   'P 1'
#
loop_
_entity.id
_entity.type
_entity.pdbx_description
1 polymer ?
#
loop_
_entity_poly.entity_id
_entity_poly.type
_entity_poly.pdbx_seq_one_letter_code
_entity_poly.pdbx_strand_id
1 'polypeptide(L)'
;MECIAISMQFPASVDVAKLSDIVTKGRVGFLRINRCRACRFDRCVLVGMNPRAIQFPASIDVAKFSDKVSTRKTGLVFEATIEEKLIKSLVYVELKVRQIRESSRWLSDSTIFRSIRELLSSQENVLAYADQYPKELRWPLSMSEVLKLEASERRPYWLMLDMFLCIEMARTMPVFSQLEYKDQEALLKDAILTNTILLKAFYSWQMKSEICITPDGFSPIKMTMEEFVLLKAIIYSHSAIHGLSERGRVLLEKESVRYSKTLMKHLQSRMGAAPGAKKYAEIVFSIGCFFQCAQTLRQVQVYMFTMMRPSVSCPPYMETIMYA
;
A
#
# COMPACT_ATOMS: atom_id res chain seq x y z
N MET A 1 28.57 19.66 -11.22
CA MET A 1 28.39 20.75 -10.23
C MET A 1 28.41 20.10 -8.85
N GLU A 2 29.61 19.68 -8.44
CA GLU A 2 30.52 20.42 -7.55
C GLU A 2 30.17 20.24 -6.07
N CYS A 3 31.01 19.44 -5.38
CA CYS A 3 31.67 19.91 -4.17
C CYS A 3 33.13 19.45 -4.22
N ILE A 4 33.88 20.16 -5.06
CA ILE A 4 35.34 20.28 -5.00
C ILE A 4 35.64 21.12 -3.76
N ALA A 5 35.92 20.47 -2.63
CA ALA A 5 36.63 21.08 -1.50
C ALA A 5 36.88 19.97 -0.47
N ILE A 6 38.02 19.27 -0.60
CA ILE A 6 38.72 18.49 0.44
C ILE A 6 39.89 17.68 -0.19
N SER A 7 40.11 17.73 -1.51
CA SER A 7 41.47 17.55 -2.04
C SER A 7 42.33 18.73 -1.58
N MET A 8 43.55 18.47 -1.12
CA MET A 8 44.58 19.44 -0.68
C MET A 8 44.55 19.83 0.80
N GLN A 9 45.12 18.95 1.65
CA GLN A 9 46.10 19.32 2.70
C GLN A 9 46.60 18.03 3.38
N PHE A 10 47.43 17.29 2.66
CA PHE A 10 48.40 16.38 3.27
C PHE A 10 49.78 17.04 3.12
N PRO A 11 50.36 17.62 4.19
CA PRO A 11 51.80 17.68 4.30
C PRO A 11 52.30 16.32 4.81
N ALA A 12 53.45 15.94 4.23
CA ALA A 12 54.23 14.74 4.46
C ALA A 12 54.59 14.49 5.94
N SER A 13 55.10 13.27 6.18
CA SER A 13 55.63 12.68 7.42
C SER A 13 54.65 12.48 8.58
N VAL A 14 54.18 11.24 8.73
CA VAL A 14 53.68 10.72 10.02
C VAL A 14 54.87 10.15 10.76
N ASP A 15 55.29 10.84 11.81
CA ASP A 15 56.20 10.29 12.81
C ASP A 15 55.41 9.31 13.70
N VAL A 16 55.81 8.04 13.71
CA VAL A 16 55.09 6.92 14.33
C VAL A 16 55.11 7.01 15.87
N ALA A 17 55.94 7.89 16.44
CA ALA A 17 56.14 8.01 17.89
C ALA A 17 55.07 8.82 18.66
N LYS A 18 54.11 9.48 17.99
CA LYS A 18 53.06 10.29 18.67
C LYS A 18 51.68 9.62 18.79
N LEU A 19 51.57 8.34 18.45
CA LEU A 19 50.29 7.60 18.45
C LEU A 19 49.95 6.90 19.78
N SER A 20 50.78 7.02 20.82
CA SER A 20 50.52 6.34 22.12
C SER A 20 49.58 7.08 23.06
N ASP A 21 49.33 8.39 22.89
CA ASP A 21 48.74 9.20 23.98
C ASP A 21 47.27 9.61 23.78
N ILE A 22 46.56 9.07 22.78
CA ILE A 22 45.14 9.43 22.51
C ILE A 22 44.20 8.23 22.76
N VAL A 23 44.64 7.19 23.47
CA VAL A 23 43.82 5.97 23.70
C VAL A 23 43.05 5.98 25.03
N THR A 24 43.33 6.90 25.97
CA THR A 24 42.88 6.71 27.36
C THR A 24 41.80 7.64 27.90
N LYS A 25 41.20 8.55 27.11
CA LYS A 25 40.02 9.32 27.58
C LYS A 25 38.94 9.43 26.51
N GLY A 26 37.96 8.53 26.63
CA GLY A 26 36.64 8.71 26.03
C GLY A 26 35.98 10.00 26.50
N ARG A 27 35.07 10.50 25.67
CA ARG A 27 34.41 11.82 25.67
C ARG A 27 35.21 12.91 24.96
N VAL A 28 34.77 13.25 23.76
CA VAL A 28 34.77 14.65 23.33
C VAL A 28 33.35 14.97 22.87
N GLY A 29 32.73 15.88 23.63
CA GLY A 29 31.41 16.42 23.32
C GLY A 29 31.37 17.12 21.97
N PHE A 30 30.15 17.25 21.46
CA PHE A 30 29.80 18.17 20.39
C PHE A 30 30.36 19.55 20.72
N LEU A 31 31.44 19.96 20.03
CA LEU A 31 31.85 21.34 19.68
C LEU A 31 33.38 21.37 19.48
N ARG A 32 33.79 21.59 18.22
CA ARG A 32 35.19 21.82 17.73
C ARG A 32 36.08 20.59 17.49
N ILE A 33 35.86 19.82 16.42
CA ILE A 33 36.82 18.78 16.01
C ILE A 33 36.96 18.70 14.47
N ASN A 34 37.63 19.69 13.87
CA ASN A 34 38.27 19.53 12.55
C ASN A 34 39.81 19.40 12.68
N ARG A 35 40.33 19.14 13.88
CA ARG A 35 41.78 19.13 14.17
C ARG A 35 42.43 17.73 14.18
N CYS A 36 41.65 16.66 14.36
CA CYS A 36 42.18 15.28 14.38
C CYS A 36 41.94 14.55 13.05
N ARG A 37 43.00 13.96 12.48
CA ARG A 37 42.94 13.17 11.24
C ARG A 37 42.08 11.91 11.39
N ALA A 38 42.12 11.25 12.55
CA ALA A 38 41.32 10.06 12.82
C ALA A 38 39.82 10.39 12.87
N CYS A 39 39.42 11.41 13.64
CA CYS A 39 38.02 11.83 13.72
C CYS A 39 37.48 12.33 12.37
N ARG A 40 38.33 12.97 11.55
CA ARG A 40 37.97 13.36 10.18
C ARG A 40 37.73 12.14 9.28
N PHE A 41 38.62 11.14 9.35
CA PHE A 41 38.47 9.90 8.59
C PHE A 41 37.17 9.17 8.97
N ASP A 42 36.89 9.05 10.27
CA ASP A 42 35.67 8.42 10.75
C ASP A 42 34.44 9.18 10.22
N ARG A 43 34.44 10.53 10.22
CA ARG A 43 33.35 11.33 9.63
C ARG A 43 33.18 11.15 8.12
N CYS A 44 34.26 11.01 7.37
CA CYS A 44 34.21 10.72 5.93
C CYS A 44 33.53 9.38 5.65
N VAL A 45 33.86 8.35 6.44
CA VAL A 45 33.20 7.04 6.35
C VAL A 45 31.72 7.15 6.79
N LEU A 46 31.42 7.95 7.82
CA LEU A 46 30.05 8.19 8.30
C LEU A 46 29.15 8.85 7.23
N VAL A 47 29.67 9.75 6.39
CA VAL A 47 28.90 10.37 5.29
C VAL A 47 28.84 9.51 4.02
N GLY A 48 29.27 8.25 4.10
CA GLY A 48 29.10 7.26 3.02
C GLY A 48 30.31 7.05 2.11
N MET A 49 31.50 7.57 2.44
CA MET A 49 32.70 7.22 1.69
C MET A 49 33.08 5.75 1.90
N ASN A 50 33.38 5.03 0.81
CA ASN A 50 33.81 3.64 0.87
C ASN A 50 35.31 3.53 1.21
N PRO A 51 35.70 3.08 2.41
CA PRO A 51 37.10 2.98 2.80
C PRO A 51 37.84 1.86 2.05
N ARG A 52 37.12 0.93 1.41
CA ARG A 52 37.71 -0.13 0.57
C ARG A 52 38.14 0.39 -0.81
N ALA A 53 37.77 1.61 -1.18
CA ALA A 53 38.18 2.24 -2.44
C ALA A 53 39.48 3.06 -2.33
N ILE A 54 40.13 3.07 -1.16
CA ILE A 54 41.39 3.78 -0.95
C ILE A 54 42.51 3.02 -1.67
N GLN A 55 43.21 3.71 -2.56
CA GLN A 55 44.36 3.15 -3.26
C GLN A 55 45.62 3.27 -2.38
N PHE A 56 46.29 2.14 -2.15
CA PHE A 56 47.54 2.09 -1.38
C PHE A 56 48.74 1.93 -2.30
N PRO A 57 49.88 2.61 -2.03
CA PRO A 57 51.14 2.28 -2.66
C PRO A 57 51.57 0.85 -2.28
N ALA A 58 52.32 0.19 -3.17
CA ALA A 58 52.68 -1.24 -3.07
C ALA A 58 53.46 -1.65 -1.80
N SER A 59 53.93 -0.69 -1.00
CA SER A 59 54.68 -0.92 0.24
C SER A 59 53.81 -1.11 1.49
N ILE A 60 52.47 -0.99 1.38
CA ILE A 60 51.56 -1.06 2.53
C ILE A 60 50.82 -2.40 2.55
N ASP A 61 50.84 -3.06 3.71
CA ASP A 61 50.10 -4.29 4.01
C ASP A 61 48.59 -4.00 4.14
N VAL A 62 47.85 -4.20 3.04
CA VAL A 62 46.41 -3.91 2.92
C VAL A 62 45.55 -4.76 3.85
N ALA A 63 45.99 -5.97 4.19
CA ALA A 63 45.22 -6.90 5.02
C ALA A 63 45.03 -6.37 6.45
N LYS A 64 46.12 -5.91 7.07
CA LYS A 64 46.09 -5.31 8.42
C LYS A 64 45.27 -4.01 8.48
N PHE A 65 45.18 -3.27 7.38
CA PHE A 65 44.37 -2.07 7.29
C PHE A 65 42.87 -2.40 7.18
N SER A 66 42.50 -3.36 6.35
CA SER A 66 41.11 -3.82 6.18
C SER A 66 40.48 -4.30 7.50
N ASP A 67 41.25 -5.01 8.32
CA ASP A 67 40.79 -5.52 9.62
C ASP A 67 40.55 -4.39 10.64
N LYS A 68 41.44 -3.39 10.66
CA LYS A 68 41.31 -2.21 11.53
C LYS A 68 40.15 -1.29 11.11
N VAL A 69 39.86 -1.20 9.81
CA VAL A 69 38.69 -0.46 9.31
C VAL A 69 37.39 -1.19 9.63
N SER A 70 37.37 -2.51 9.48
CA SER A 70 36.18 -3.33 9.76
C SER A 70 35.80 -3.30 11.24
N THR A 71 36.80 -3.37 12.14
CA THR A 71 36.61 -3.23 13.59
C THR A 71 36.17 -1.83 14.02
N ARG A 72 36.62 -0.77 13.33
CA ARG A 72 36.09 0.59 13.54
C ARG A 72 34.64 0.74 13.08
N LYS A 73 34.27 0.08 11.98
CA LYS A 73 32.89 0.10 11.46
C LYS A 73 31.90 -0.56 12.42
N THR A 74 32.33 -1.60 13.15
CA THR A 74 31.51 -2.27 14.17
C THR A 74 31.38 -1.49 15.48
N GLY A 75 32.36 -0.64 15.83
CA GLY A 75 32.27 0.26 16.99
C GLY A 75 31.52 1.57 16.73
N LEU A 76 31.39 1.97 15.46
CA LEU A 76 30.58 3.09 15.01
C LEU A 76 29.11 2.63 14.86
N VAL A 77 28.47 2.33 15.98
CA VAL A 77 27.01 2.22 16.01
C VAL A 77 26.48 3.64 15.81
N PHE A 78 25.95 3.93 14.61
CA PHE A 78 25.03 5.06 14.47
C PHE A 78 23.90 4.79 15.48
N GLU A 79 23.80 5.61 16.53
CA GLU A 79 22.48 5.81 17.10
C GLU A 79 21.62 6.30 15.95
N ALA A 80 20.69 5.45 15.51
CA ALA A 80 19.71 5.83 14.51
C ALA A 80 19.10 7.15 14.95
N THR A 81 19.06 8.12 14.05
CA THR A 81 18.52 9.43 14.38
C THR A 81 17.06 9.28 14.83
N ILE A 82 16.52 10.30 15.50
CA ILE A 82 15.12 10.28 15.92
C ILE A 82 14.21 10.04 14.71
N GLU A 83 14.55 10.64 13.56
CA GLU A 83 13.86 10.47 12.29
C GLU A 83 13.97 9.04 11.76
N GLU A 84 15.15 8.41 11.81
CA GLU A 84 15.30 7.01 11.39
C GLU A 84 14.50 6.05 12.27
N LYS A 85 14.47 6.29 13.59
CA LYS A 85 13.66 5.49 14.52
C LYS A 85 12.17 5.65 14.22
N LEU A 86 11.73 6.89 13.94
CA LEU A 86 10.36 7.18 13.51
C LEU A 86 10.01 6.51 12.18
N ILE A 87 10.88 6.59 11.17
CA ILE A 87 10.64 5.92 9.89
C ILE A 87 10.55 4.40 10.10
N LYS A 88 11.45 3.81 10.90
CA LYS A 88 11.41 2.37 11.21
C LYS A 88 10.13 1.96 11.91
N SER A 89 9.61 2.76 12.84
CA SER A 89 8.35 2.45 13.51
C SER A 89 7.15 2.56 12.55
N LEU A 90 7.09 3.58 11.71
CA LEU A 90 6.04 3.73 10.70
C LEU A 90 6.07 2.59 9.67
N VAL A 91 7.25 2.23 9.18
CA VAL A 91 7.43 1.07 8.28
C VAL A 91 6.99 -0.22 8.95
N TYR A 92 7.31 -0.41 10.24
CA TYR A 92 6.86 -1.60 10.98
C TYR A 92 5.33 -1.70 11.03
N VAL A 93 4.63 -0.61 11.29
CA VAL A 93 3.15 -0.57 11.28
C VAL A 93 2.61 -0.88 9.89
N GLU A 94 3.17 -0.29 8.83
CA GLU A 94 2.74 -0.55 7.46
C GLU A 94 2.99 -2.01 7.05
N LEU A 95 4.08 -2.64 7.50
CA LEU A 95 4.32 -4.06 7.27
C LEU A 95 3.27 -4.96 7.94
N LYS A 96 2.75 -4.57 9.12
CA LYS A 96 1.64 -5.26 9.79
C LYS A 96 0.33 -5.09 9.03
N VAL A 97 0.03 -3.87 8.56
CA VAL A 97 -1.10 -3.59 7.66
C VAL A 97 -1.04 -4.46 6.41
N ARG A 98 0.13 -4.47 5.75
CA ARG A 98 0.40 -5.28 4.56
C ARG A 98 0.15 -6.76 4.81
N GLN A 99 0.65 -7.28 5.93
CA GLN A 99 0.52 -8.69 6.26
C GLN A 99 -0.96 -9.12 6.34
N ILE A 100 -1.81 -8.34 6.99
CA ILE A 100 -3.26 -8.62 7.06
C ILE A 100 -3.92 -8.43 5.68
N ARG A 101 -3.55 -7.35 4.98
CA ARG A 101 -4.08 -7.01 3.65
C ARG A 101 -3.78 -8.09 2.60
N GLU A 102 -2.62 -8.72 2.69
CA GLU A 102 -2.13 -9.79 1.80
C GLU A 102 -2.32 -11.19 2.42
N SER A 103 -3.21 -11.35 3.40
CA SER A 103 -3.45 -12.65 4.02
C SER A 103 -4.62 -13.43 3.43
N SER A 104 -4.42 -14.75 3.30
CA SER A 104 -5.48 -15.69 2.95
C SER A 104 -6.45 -15.93 4.12
N ARG A 105 -6.03 -15.60 5.34
CA ARG A 105 -6.90 -15.58 6.52
C ARG A 105 -7.56 -14.22 6.61
N TRP A 106 -8.86 -14.23 6.80
CA TRP A 106 -9.65 -13.01 6.73
C TRP A 106 -10.15 -12.54 8.10
N LEU A 107 -10.38 -11.23 8.19
CA LEU A 107 -11.14 -10.63 9.28
C LEU A 107 -12.61 -10.99 9.15
N SER A 108 -13.28 -11.18 10.29
CA SER A 108 -14.72 -11.40 10.33
C SER A 108 -15.48 -10.13 9.96
N ASP A 109 -16.67 -10.29 9.39
CA ASP A 109 -17.57 -9.17 9.11
C ASP A 109 -17.84 -8.37 10.38
N SER A 110 -18.07 -9.04 11.52
CA SER A 110 -18.23 -8.38 12.82
C SER A 110 -17.05 -7.49 13.23
N THR A 111 -15.85 -7.75 12.73
CA THR A 111 -14.66 -6.94 13.01
C THR A 111 -14.59 -5.73 12.08
N ILE A 112 -14.83 -5.95 10.79
CA ILE A 112 -14.71 -4.94 9.74
C ILE A 112 -15.84 -3.91 9.84
N PHE A 113 -17.06 -4.32 10.18
CA PHE A 113 -18.25 -3.47 10.22
C PHE A 113 -18.46 -2.74 11.56
N ARG A 114 -17.45 -2.71 12.46
CA ARG A 114 -17.51 -1.90 13.69
C ARG A 114 -17.53 -0.41 13.38
N SER A 115 -18.32 0.34 14.14
CA SER A 115 -18.36 1.80 14.07
C SER A 115 -17.06 2.44 14.58
N ILE A 116 -16.75 3.68 14.16
CA ILE A 116 -15.64 4.46 14.74
C ILE A 116 -15.73 4.51 16.27
N ARG A 117 -16.94 4.66 16.82
CA ARG A 117 -17.14 4.70 18.27
C ARG A 117 -16.65 3.41 18.93
N GLU A 118 -17.04 2.26 18.40
CA GLU A 118 -16.61 0.95 18.91
C GLU A 118 -15.10 0.73 18.72
N LEU A 119 -14.54 1.16 17.59
CA LEU A 119 -13.12 1.06 17.30
C LEU A 119 -12.28 1.94 18.24
N LEU A 120 -12.69 3.18 18.48
CA LEU A 120 -12.01 4.10 19.39
C LEU A 120 -12.16 3.71 20.86
N SER A 121 -13.28 3.10 21.24
CA SER A 121 -13.50 2.59 22.60
C SER A 121 -12.77 1.27 22.87
N SER A 122 -12.37 0.56 21.81
CA SER A 122 -11.63 -0.69 21.90
C SER A 122 -10.21 -0.46 22.43
N GLN A 123 -9.78 -1.29 23.37
CA GLN A 123 -8.35 -1.38 23.75
C GLN A 123 -7.56 -2.24 22.77
N GLU A 124 -8.25 -3.15 22.05
CA GLU A 124 -7.63 -4.03 21.09
C GLU A 124 -7.36 -3.30 19.78
N ASN A 125 -6.19 -3.58 19.19
CA ASN A 125 -5.81 -3.16 17.85
C ASN A 125 -5.43 -4.41 17.05
N VAL A 126 -6.03 -4.57 15.87
CA VAL A 126 -5.86 -5.78 15.04
C VAL A 126 -4.42 -5.99 14.59
N LEU A 127 -3.65 -4.90 14.43
CA LEU A 127 -2.27 -4.93 13.96
C LEU A 127 -1.34 -5.62 14.97
N ALA A 128 -1.73 -5.67 16.25
CA ALA A 128 -1.01 -6.41 17.27
C ALA A 128 -0.97 -7.91 16.97
N TYR A 129 -1.94 -8.43 16.22
CA TYR A 129 -2.10 -9.84 15.91
C TYR A 129 -1.81 -10.17 14.44
N ALA A 130 -1.15 -9.27 13.69
CA ALA A 130 -0.92 -9.48 12.26
C ALA A 130 -0.10 -10.75 11.97
N ASP A 131 0.72 -11.21 12.90
CA ASP A 131 1.47 -12.48 12.83
C ASP A 131 0.58 -13.72 12.70
N GLN A 132 -0.68 -13.64 13.13
CA GLN A 132 -1.67 -14.72 12.96
C GLN A 132 -2.23 -14.83 11.54
N TYR A 133 -1.86 -13.90 10.66
CA TYR A 133 -2.31 -13.79 9.29
C TYR A 133 -1.19 -14.27 8.35
N PRO A 134 -1.32 -15.45 7.73
CA PRO A 134 -0.29 -16.01 6.85
C PRO A 134 -0.15 -15.17 5.58
N LYS A 135 1.10 -14.95 5.16
CA LYS A 135 1.46 -14.19 3.96
C LYS A 135 1.43 -15.09 2.72
N GLU A 136 0.26 -15.65 2.41
CA GLU A 136 0.09 -16.59 1.30
C GLU A 136 -1.14 -16.24 0.46
N LEU A 137 -1.25 -14.99 0.04
CA LEU A 137 -2.11 -14.68 -1.08
C LEU A 137 -1.50 -15.27 -2.36
N ARG A 138 -2.15 -16.29 -2.96
CA ARG A 138 -1.82 -16.82 -4.30
C ARG A 138 -2.23 -15.83 -5.39
N TRP A 139 -1.51 -14.72 -5.58
CA TRP A 139 -1.93 -13.64 -6.50
C TRP A 139 -0.73 -12.98 -7.22
N PRO A 140 -0.92 -12.37 -8.41
CA PRO A 140 -2.19 -12.09 -9.10
C PRO A 140 -2.80 -13.34 -9.74
N LEU A 141 -4.11 -13.53 -9.56
CA LEU A 141 -4.90 -14.54 -10.26
C LEU A 141 -5.51 -13.92 -11.51
N SER A 142 -5.56 -14.70 -12.57
CA SER A 142 -6.38 -14.42 -13.74
C SER A 142 -7.88 -14.46 -13.40
N MET A 143 -8.71 -13.83 -14.24
CA MET A 143 -10.17 -13.90 -14.09
C MET A 143 -10.68 -15.35 -14.09
N SER A 144 -10.03 -16.24 -14.86
CA SER A 144 -10.31 -17.68 -14.88
C SER A 144 -10.02 -18.38 -13.55
N GLU A 145 -9.06 -17.89 -12.77
CA GLU A 145 -8.73 -18.43 -11.45
C GLU A 145 -9.67 -17.85 -10.39
N VAL A 146 -10.03 -16.55 -10.47
CA VAL A 146 -11.07 -15.94 -9.63
C VAL A 146 -12.41 -16.67 -9.78
N LEU A 147 -12.75 -17.07 -11.01
CA LEU A 147 -13.93 -17.88 -11.35
C LEU A 147 -13.98 -19.24 -10.61
N LYS A 148 -12.83 -19.80 -10.26
CA LYS A 148 -12.71 -21.07 -9.54
C LYS A 148 -12.72 -20.92 -8.02
N LEU A 149 -12.60 -19.68 -7.53
CA LEU A 149 -12.67 -19.42 -6.09
C LEU A 149 -14.07 -19.68 -5.56
N GLU A 150 -14.14 -20.30 -4.39
CA GLU A 150 -15.38 -20.43 -3.62
C GLU A 150 -15.86 -19.04 -3.14
N ALA A 151 -17.15 -18.92 -2.85
CA ALA A 151 -17.71 -17.66 -2.34
C ALA A 151 -17.03 -17.19 -1.03
N SER A 152 -16.55 -18.12 -0.21
CA SER A 152 -15.79 -17.85 1.02
C SER A 152 -14.38 -17.32 0.77
N GLU A 153 -13.82 -17.57 -0.42
CA GLU A 153 -12.49 -17.11 -0.84
C GLU A 153 -12.54 -15.75 -1.56
N ARG A 154 -13.71 -15.36 -2.08
CA ARG A 154 -13.93 -14.08 -2.77
C ARG A 154 -14.24 -12.98 -1.74
N ARG A 155 -13.33 -12.04 -1.55
CA ARG A 155 -13.58 -10.87 -0.68
C ARG A 155 -14.22 -9.73 -1.45
N PRO A 156 -15.43 -9.26 -1.07
CA PRO A 156 -16.11 -8.20 -1.80
C PRO A 156 -15.82 -6.78 -1.31
N TYR A 157 -15.06 -6.61 -0.23
CA TYR A 157 -15.00 -5.36 0.53
C TYR A 157 -13.59 -4.78 0.68
N TRP A 158 -12.75 -4.82 -0.35
CA TRP A 158 -11.37 -4.31 -0.29
C TRP A 158 -11.27 -2.84 0.13
N LEU A 159 -12.20 -2.00 -0.33
CA LEU A 159 -12.28 -0.61 0.11
C LEU A 159 -12.53 -0.51 1.63
N MET A 160 -13.41 -1.35 2.16
CA MET A 160 -13.74 -1.34 3.58
C MET A 160 -12.60 -1.89 4.45
N LEU A 161 -11.95 -2.95 3.98
CA LEU A 161 -10.75 -3.47 4.61
C LEU A 161 -9.65 -2.41 4.66
N ASP A 162 -9.36 -1.76 3.52
CA ASP A 162 -8.33 -0.71 3.45
C ASP A 162 -8.68 0.46 4.40
N MET A 163 -9.95 0.91 4.44
CA MET A 163 -10.39 1.94 5.41
C MET A 163 -10.21 1.49 6.87
N PHE A 164 -10.64 0.27 7.20
CA PHE A 164 -10.49 -0.30 8.54
C PHE A 164 -9.02 -0.36 8.96
N LEU A 165 -8.14 -0.85 8.08
CA LEU A 165 -6.70 -0.91 8.34
C LEU A 165 -6.08 0.49 8.48
N CYS A 166 -6.53 1.48 7.70
CA CYS A 166 -6.11 2.87 7.89
C CYS A 166 -6.55 3.44 9.25
N ILE A 167 -7.74 3.09 9.76
CA ILE A 167 -8.20 3.48 11.11
C ILE A 167 -7.30 2.83 12.18
N GLU A 168 -7.06 1.53 12.06
CA GLU A 168 -6.20 0.79 13.00
C GLU A 168 -4.76 1.33 12.98
N MET A 169 -4.23 1.70 11.81
CA MET A 169 -2.95 2.38 11.67
C MET A 169 -2.95 3.76 12.35
N ALA A 170 -3.99 4.58 12.14
CA ALA A 170 -4.10 5.88 12.79
C ALA A 170 -4.09 5.76 14.32
N ARG A 171 -4.75 4.73 14.87
CA ARG A 171 -4.75 4.42 16.32
C ARG A 171 -3.37 4.08 16.88
N THR A 172 -2.41 3.68 16.05
CA THR A 172 -1.02 3.44 16.50
C THR A 172 -0.18 4.71 16.61
N MET A 173 -0.65 5.83 16.05
CA MET A 173 0.13 7.07 16.01
C MET A 173 0.14 7.74 17.39
N PRO A 174 1.32 8.12 17.93
CA PRO A 174 1.41 8.74 19.26
C PRO A 174 0.60 10.03 19.42
N VAL A 175 0.45 10.81 18.34
CA VAL A 175 -0.38 12.02 18.35
C VAL A 175 -1.86 11.69 18.48
N PHE A 176 -2.31 10.58 17.87
CA PHE A 176 -3.72 10.20 17.84
C PHE A 176 -4.24 9.88 19.24
N SER A 177 -3.46 9.17 20.05
CA SER A 177 -3.83 8.83 21.44
C SER A 177 -3.86 10.04 22.38
N GLN A 178 -3.25 11.17 21.99
CA GLN A 178 -3.25 12.41 22.76
C GLN A 178 -4.44 13.33 22.42
N LEU A 179 -5.12 13.08 21.29
CA LEU A 179 -6.29 13.84 20.88
C LEU A 179 -7.52 13.47 21.72
N GLU A 180 -8.39 14.44 21.94
CA GLU A 180 -9.72 14.18 22.49
C GLU A 180 -10.53 13.32 21.53
N TYR A 181 -11.51 12.57 22.06
CA TYR A 181 -12.37 11.70 21.25
C TYR A 181 -12.99 12.43 20.05
N LYS A 182 -13.44 13.67 20.24
CA LYS A 182 -14.04 14.48 19.17
C LYS A 182 -13.06 14.78 18.04
N ASP A 183 -11.80 15.04 18.36
CA ASP A 183 -10.75 15.36 17.40
C ASP A 183 -10.22 14.10 16.71
N GLN A 184 -10.11 12.99 17.45
CA GLN A 184 -9.86 11.66 16.86
C GLN A 184 -10.91 11.31 15.81
N GLU A 185 -12.18 11.47 16.17
CA GLU A 185 -13.30 11.21 15.28
C GLU A 185 -13.27 12.15 14.06
N ALA A 186 -13.03 13.45 14.24
CA ALA A 186 -12.92 14.41 13.13
C ALA A 186 -11.76 14.08 12.18
N LEU A 187 -10.60 13.74 12.72
CA LEU A 187 -9.41 13.37 11.95
C LEU A 187 -9.66 12.11 11.12
N LEU A 188 -10.27 11.07 11.69
CA LEU A 188 -10.59 9.85 10.94
C LEU A 188 -11.56 10.13 9.79
N LYS A 189 -12.57 10.97 10.01
CA LYS A 189 -13.54 11.33 8.97
C LYS A 189 -12.89 12.04 7.78
N ASP A 190 -11.93 12.90 8.03
CA ASP A 190 -11.23 13.65 6.99
C ASP A 190 -10.15 12.80 6.28
N ALA A 191 -9.32 12.09 7.04
CA ALA A 191 -8.08 11.52 6.52
C ALA A 191 -8.22 10.09 5.96
N ILE A 192 -9.23 9.31 6.37
CA ILE A 192 -9.26 7.86 6.08
C ILE A 192 -9.44 7.55 4.59
N LEU A 193 -10.33 8.26 3.90
CA LEU A 193 -10.54 8.02 2.47
C LEU A 193 -9.29 8.39 1.66
N THR A 194 -8.64 9.49 2.01
CA THR A 194 -7.39 9.94 1.40
C THR A 194 -6.28 8.90 1.58
N ASN A 195 -6.09 8.40 2.81
CA ASN A 195 -5.10 7.35 3.09
C ASN A 195 -5.45 6.03 2.39
N THR A 196 -6.73 5.70 2.27
CA THR A 196 -7.18 4.49 1.54
C THR A 196 -6.85 4.56 0.05
N ILE A 197 -7.03 5.73 -0.58
CA ILE A 197 -6.65 5.95 -1.99
C ILE A 197 -5.13 5.88 -2.15
N LEU A 198 -4.37 6.51 -1.25
CA LEU A 198 -2.91 6.46 -1.25
C LEU A 198 -2.39 5.02 -1.12
N LEU A 199 -2.96 4.25 -0.18
CA LEU A 199 -2.64 2.84 0.06
C LEU A 199 -2.82 2.01 -1.22
N LYS A 200 -4.00 2.13 -1.87
CA LYS A 200 -4.31 1.44 -3.12
C LYS A 200 -3.35 1.82 -4.24
N ALA A 201 -3.07 3.11 -4.42
CA ALA A 201 -2.17 3.61 -5.45
C ALA A 201 -0.74 3.09 -5.25
N PHE A 202 -0.22 3.16 -4.02
CA PHE A 202 1.12 2.70 -3.66
C PHE A 202 1.30 1.20 -3.94
N TYR A 203 0.37 0.35 -3.46
CA TYR A 203 0.47 -1.09 -3.68
C TYR A 203 0.26 -1.48 -5.15
N SER A 204 -0.60 -0.78 -5.89
CA SER A 204 -0.76 -1.03 -7.32
C SER A 204 0.52 -0.69 -8.09
N TRP A 205 1.19 0.40 -7.73
CA TRP A 205 2.50 0.76 -8.28
C TRP A 205 3.57 -0.28 -7.94
N GLN A 206 3.63 -0.77 -6.70
CA GLN A 206 4.57 -1.83 -6.30
C GLN A 206 4.39 -3.12 -7.12
N MET A 207 3.16 -3.41 -7.51
CA MET A 207 2.80 -4.54 -8.38
C MET A 207 3.06 -4.27 -9.86
N LYS A 208 3.70 -3.14 -10.22
CA LYS A 208 3.96 -2.69 -11.60
C LYS A 208 2.69 -2.60 -12.45
N SER A 209 1.56 -2.27 -11.82
CA SER A 209 0.29 -2.09 -12.50
C SER A 209 0.12 -0.64 -12.94
N GLU A 210 -0.32 -0.44 -14.18
CA GLU A 210 -0.69 0.89 -14.72
C GLU A 210 -2.07 1.36 -14.22
N ILE A 211 -2.84 0.46 -13.59
CA ILE A 211 -4.16 0.74 -13.03
C ILE A 211 -4.24 0.29 -11.58
N CYS A 212 -5.20 0.84 -10.83
CA CYS A 212 -5.46 0.39 -9.47
C CYS A 212 -5.93 -1.07 -9.48
N ILE A 213 -5.25 -1.91 -8.70
CA ILE A 213 -5.61 -3.30 -8.46
C ILE A 213 -5.88 -3.49 -6.96
N THR A 214 -6.79 -4.41 -6.66
CA THR A 214 -7.03 -4.83 -5.28
C THR A 214 -5.95 -5.80 -4.80
N PRO A 215 -5.83 -6.07 -3.49
CA PRO A 215 -4.81 -6.98 -2.93
C PRO A 215 -4.80 -8.37 -3.58
N ASP A 216 -5.98 -8.86 -3.94
CA ASP A 216 -6.18 -10.06 -4.75
C ASP A 216 -5.86 -9.83 -6.23
N GLY A 217 -5.03 -8.86 -6.60
CA GLY A 217 -4.68 -8.60 -8.00
C GLY A 217 -5.85 -8.40 -8.96
N PHE A 218 -7.11 -8.27 -8.48
CA PHE A 218 -8.25 -8.10 -9.37
C PHE A 218 -8.05 -6.77 -10.08
N SER A 219 -7.96 -6.92 -11.38
CA SER A 219 -7.74 -5.86 -12.32
C SER A 219 -8.94 -5.90 -13.26
N PRO A 220 -9.69 -4.79 -13.43
CA PRO A 220 -10.75 -4.76 -14.42
C PRO A 220 -10.16 -5.19 -15.77
N ILE A 221 -10.83 -6.18 -16.39
CA ILE A 221 -10.38 -6.88 -17.60
C ILE A 221 -9.90 -5.87 -18.65
N LYS A 222 -8.76 -6.15 -19.28
CA LYS A 222 -8.27 -5.38 -20.44
C LYS A 222 -9.26 -5.53 -21.60
N MET A 223 -10.11 -4.52 -21.75
CA MET A 223 -11.13 -4.44 -22.80
C MET A 223 -10.73 -3.40 -23.84
N THR A 224 -11.03 -3.67 -25.11
CA THR A 224 -11.09 -2.60 -26.12
C THR A 224 -12.32 -1.73 -25.91
N MET A 225 -12.37 -0.58 -26.56
CA MET A 225 -13.52 0.33 -26.44
C MET A 225 -14.83 -0.35 -26.85
N GLU A 226 -14.80 -1.17 -27.91
CA GLU A 226 -15.96 -1.94 -28.42
C GLU A 226 -16.46 -2.94 -27.38
N GLU A 227 -15.54 -3.68 -26.74
CA GLU A 227 -15.85 -4.65 -25.69
C GLU A 227 -16.45 -3.94 -24.46
N PHE A 228 -15.88 -2.79 -24.08
CA PHE A 228 -16.35 -1.98 -22.96
C PHE A 228 -17.76 -1.42 -23.18
N VAL A 229 -18.07 -0.85 -24.35
CA VAL A 229 -19.41 -0.31 -24.62
C VAL A 229 -20.48 -1.40 -24.69
N LEU A 230 -20.13 -2.58 -25.22
CA LEU A 230 -21.02 -3.74 -25.23
C LEU A 230 -21.29 -4.25 -23.81
N LEU A 231 -20.27 -4.32 -22.95
CA LEU A 231 -20.45 -4.66 -21.54
C LEU A 231 -21.37 -3.66 -20.83
N LYS A 232 -21.15 -2.35 -21.03
CA LYS A 232 -22.05 -1.32 -20.49
C LYS A 232 -23.49 -1.50 -20.96
N ALA A 233 -23.68 -1.78 -22.25
CA ALA A 233 -25.01 -2.01 -22.82
C ALA A 233 -25.69 -3.22 -22.17
N ILE A 234 -24.97 -4.33 -21.96
CA ILE A 234 -25.45 -5.52 -21.24
C ILE A 234 -25.90 -5.13 -19.82
N ILE A 235 -25.06 -4.41 -19.07
CA ILE A 235 -25.38 -3.95 -17.70
C ILE A 235 -26.62 -3.05 -17.69
N TYR A 236 -26.74 -2.07 -18.59
CA TYR A 236 -27.92 -1.21 -18.65
C TYR A 236 -29.21 -1.95 -19.06
N SER A 237 -29.07 -3.09 -19.73
CA SER A 237 -30.18 -3.93 -20.17
C SER A 237 -30.56 -5.06 -19.20
N HIS A 238 -30.06 -5.07 -17.96
CA HIS A 238 -30.45 -6.13 -17.01
C HIS A 238 -31.93 -6.02 -16.62
N SER A 239 -32.66 -7.13 -16.67
CA SER A 239 -34.10 -7.18 -16.39
C SER A 239 -34.43 -7.50 -14.92
N ALA A 240 -33.44 -7.90 -14.12
CA ALA A 240 -33.59 -8.29 -12.72
C ALA A 240 -33.70 -7.07 -11.76
N ILE A 241 -34.61 -6.14 -12.08
CA ILE A 241 -34.84 -4.92 -11.30
C ILE A 241 -36.20 -5.01 -10.59
N HIS A 242 -36.20 -4.75 -9.30
CA HIS A 242 -37.43 -4.67 -8.51
C HIS A 242 -38.30 -3.49 -8.97
N GLY A 243 -39.60 -3.71 -9.14
CA GLY A 243 -40.55 -2.65 -9.58
C GLY A 243 -40.65 -2.42 -11.09
N LEU A 244 -39.94 -3.18 -11.94
CA LEU A 244 -40.14 -3.10 -13.40
C LEU A 244 -41.50 -3.66 -13.84
N SER A 245 -42.11 -2.99 -14.83
CA SER A 245 -43.26 -3.53 -15.56
C SER A 245 -42.88 -4.76 -16.38
N GLU A 246 -43.87 -5.62 -16.65
CA GLU A 246 -43.66 -6.83 -17.47
C GLU A 246 -43.13 -6.49 -18.87
N ARG A 247 -43.72 -5.46 -19.52
CA ARG A 247 -43.23 -4.94 -20.80
C ARG A 247 -41.78 -4.48 -20.72
N GLY A 248 -41.39 -3.81 -19.62
CA GLY A 248 -40.02 -3.36 -19.39
C GLY A 248 -39.02 -4.52 -19.27
N ARG A 249 -39.38 -5.56 -18.52
CA ARG A 249 -38.54 -6.77 -18.37
C ARG A 249 -38.29 -7.46 -19.71
N VAL A 250 -39.34 -7.66 -20.51
CA VAL A 250 -39.24 -8.30 -21.83
C VAL A 250 -38.34 -7.50 -22.78
N LEU A 251 -38.47 -6.16 -22.79
CA LEU A 251 -37.63 -5.30 -23.63
C LEU A 251 -36.15 -5.37 -23.22
N LEU A 252 -35.87 -5.27 -21.93
CA LEU A 252 -34.52 -5.30 -21.40
C LEU A 252 -33.85 -6.67 -21.63
N GLU A 253 -34.58 -7.76 -21.41
CA GLU A 253 -34.07 -9.12 -21.67
C GLU A 253 -33.72 -9.33 -23.13
N LYS A 254 -34.58 -8.86 -24.06
CA LYS A 254 -34.31 -8.92 -25.49
C LYS A 254 -33.02 -8.19 -25.88
N GLU A 255 -32.82 -6.98 -25.36
CA GLU A 255 -31.61 -6.20 -25.66
C GLU A 255 -30.36 -6.79 -24.98
N SER A 256 -30.47 -7.30 -23.75
CA SER A 256 -29.38 -7.99 -23.06
C SER A 256 -28.87 -9.19 -23.84
N VAL A 257 -29.78 -10.02 -24.37
CA VAL A 257 -29.44 -11.15 -25.24
C VAL A 257 -28.78 -10.67 -26.54
N ARG A 258 -29.26 -9.57 -27.13
CA ARG A 258 -28.69 -9.01 -28.36
C ARG A 258 -27.25 -8.52 -28.16
N TYR A 259 -27.01 -7.73 -27.13
CA TYR A 259 -25.67 -7.22 -26.82
C TYR A 259 -24.70 -8.35 -26.44
N SER A 260 -25.16 -9.32 -25.66
CA SER A 260 -24.39 -10.52 -25.29
C SER A 260 -23.97 -11.33 -26.52
N LYS A 261 -24.90 -11.61 -27.44
CA LYS A 261 -24.60 -12.31 -28.71
C LYS A 261 -23.62 -11.52 -29.58
N THR A 262 -23.75 -10.20 -29.61
CA THR A 262 -22.88 -9.32 -30.40
C THR A 262 -21.45 -9.34 -29.85
N LEU A 263 -21.31 -9.26 -28.52
CA LEU A 263 -20.01 -9.36 -27.84
C LEU A 263 -19.33 -10.71 -28.10
N MET A 264 -20.05 -11.82 -27.96
CA MET A 264 -19.51 -13.17 -28.24
C MET A 264 -18.98 -13.27 -29.68
N LYS A 265 -19.79 -12.84 -30.67
CA LYS A 265 -19.39 -12.88 -32.08
C LYS A 265 -18.19 -11.99 -32.37
N HIS A 266 -18.16 -10.78 -31.82
CA HIS A 266 -17.02 -9.86 -31.97
C HIS A 266 -15.73 -10.52 -31.47
N LEU A 267 -15.75 -11.08 -30.26
CA LEU A 267 -14.60 -11.76 -29.66
C LEU A 267 -14.15 -12.99 -30.46
N GLN A 268 -15.09 -13.85 -30.86
CA GLN A 268 -14.78 -15.05 -31.66
C GLN A 268 -14.24 -14.71 -33.05
N SER A 269 -14.73 -13.63 -33.68
CA SER A 269 -14.23 -13.17 -34.98
C SER A 269 -12.79 -12.65 -34.93
N ARG A 270 -12.40 -12.00 -33.82
CA ARG A 270 -11.07 -11.40 -33.66
C ARG A 270 -10.03 -12.38 -33.14
N MET A 271 -10.44 -13.31 -32.27
CA MET A 271 -9.52 -14.16 -31.51
C MET A 271 -9.69 -15.66 -31.81
N GLY A 272 -10.63 -16.04 -32.67
CA GLY A 272 -11.02 -17.43 -32.91
C GLY A 272 -12.07 -17.93 -31.91
N ALA A 273 -12.71 -19.05 -32.24
CA ALA A 273 -13.89 -19.54 -31.54
C ALA A 273 -13.64 -19.81 -30.03
N ALA A 274 -12.60 -20.58 -29.69
CA ALA A 274 -12.31 -20.94 -28.31
C ALA A 274 -11.71 -19.78 -27.48
N PRO A 275 -10.68 -19.04 -27.95
CA PRO A 275 -10.13 -17.91 -27.20
C PRO A 275 -11.15 -16.77 -27.02
N GLY A 276 -11.98 -16.51 -28.05
CA GLY A 276 -13.05 -15.52 -27.97
C GLY A 276 -14.14 -15.89 -26.97
N ALA A 277 -14.57 -17.17 -26.94
CA ALA A 277 -15.53 -17.66 -25.95
C ALA A 277 -14.99 -17.57 -24.52
N LYS A 278 -13.69 -17.86 -24.31
CA LYS A 278 -13.03 -17.69 -23.01
C LYS A 278 -13.07 -16.24 -22.56
N LYS A 279 -12.65 -15.29 -23.41
CA LYS A 279 -12.66 -13.86 -23.07
C LYS A 279 -14.08 -13.32 -22.85
N TYR A 280 -15.08 -13.83 -23.58
CA TYR A 280 -16.48 -13.50 -23.35
C TYR A 280 -16.93 -13.89 -21.94
N ALA A 281 -16.62 -15.12 -21.52
CA ALA A 281 -16.96 -15.61 -20.20
C ALA A 281 -16.30 -14.77 -19.09
N GLU A 282 -15.04 -14.38 -19.29
CA GLU A 282 -14.33 -13.46 -18.38
C GLU A 282 -15.06 -12.11 -18.28
N ILE A 283 -15.39 -11.47 -19.41
CA ILE A 283 -16.08 -10.17 -19.44
C ILE A 283 -17.45 -10.23 -18.76
N VAL A 284 -18.28 -11.23 -19.09
CA VAL A 284 -19.62 -11.36 -18.49
C VAL A 284 -19.53 -11.66 -17.00
N PHE A 285 -18.56 -12.46 -16.57
CA PHE A 285 -18.37 -12.75 -15.15
C PHE A 285 -18.01 -11.49 -14.34
N SER A 286 -17.25 -10.56 -14.92
CA SER A 286 -16.91 -9.29 -14.26
C SER A 286 -18.12 -8.44 -13.89
N ILE A 287 -19.28 -8.64 -14.54
CA ILE A 287 -20.53 -7.97 -14.19
C ILE A 287 -20.91 -8.23 -12.73
N GLY A 288 -20.79 -9.48 -12.27
CA GLY A 288 -21.06 -9.84 -10.88
C GLY A 288 -20.14 -9.10 -9.91
N CYS A 289 -18.86 -9.01 -10.25
CA CYS A 289 -17.89 -8.22 -9.47
C CYS A 289 -18.27 -6.74 -9.42
N PHE A 290 -18.73 -6.15 -10.54
CA PHE A 290 -19.15 -4.75 -10.56
C PHE A 290 -20.40 -4.49 -9.71
N PHE A 291 -21.40 -5.36 -9.76
CA PHE A 291 -22.58 -5.25 -8.89
C PHE A 291 -22.22 -5.36 -7.41
N GLN A 292 -21.33 -6.28 -7.07
CA GLN A 292 -20.84 -6.44 -5.72
C GLN A 292 -20.05 -5.22 -5.25
N CYS A 293 -19.15 -4.69 -6.08
CA CYS A 293 -18.45 -3.43 -5.81
C CYS A 293 -19.42 -2.26 -5.61
N ALA A 294 -20.49 -2.18 -6.40
CA ALA A 294 -21.52 -1.15 -6.26
C ALA A 294 -22.32 -1.30 -4.95
N GLN A 295 -22.61 -2.53 -4.51
CA GLN A 295 -23.21 -2.79 -3.20
C GLN A 295 -22.28 -2.38 -2.05
N THR A 296 -21.01 -2.77 -2.12
CA THR A 296 -19.96 -2.35 -1.18
C THR A 296 -19.86 -0.83 -1.12
N LEU A 297 -19.82 -0.15 -2.26
CA LEU A 297 -19.72 1.30 -2.31
C LEU A 297 -20.94 1.96 -1.67
N ARG A 298 -22.15 1.44 -1.90
CA ARG A 298 -23.37 1.92 -1.22
C ARG A 298 -23.28 1.73 0.30
N GLN A 299 -22.82 0.57 0.77
CA GLN A 299 -22.61 0.35 2.21
C GLN A 299 -21.58 1.30 2.80
N VAL A 300 -20.46 1.54 2.10
CA VAL A 300 -19.46 2.52 2.49
C VAL A 300 -20.04 3.93 2.51
N GLN A 301 -20.86 4.30 1.53
CA GLN A 301 -21.53 5.60 1.51
C GLN A 301 -22.52 5.76 2.66
N VAL A 302 -23.31 4.73 2.97
CA VAL A 302 -24.22 4.72 4.14
C VAL A 302 -23.42 4.79 5.44
N TYR A 303 -22.33 4.03 5.56
CA TYR A 303 -21.41 4.09 6.68
C TYR A 303 -20.84 5.50 6.84
N MET A 304 -20.27 6.06 5.77
CA MET A 304 -19.75 7.43 5.71
C MET A 304 -20.82 8.49 6.01
N PHE A 305 -22.07 8.31 5.57
CA PHE A 305 -23.17 9.23 5.87
C PHE A 305 -23.61 9.15 7.34
N THR A 306 -23.66 7.93 7.88
CA THR A 306 -24.00 7.66 9.29
C THR A 306 -22.91 8.17 10.23
N MET A 307 -21.65 8.08 9.80
CA MET A 307 -20.49 8.54 10.56
C MET A 307 -20.24 10.03 10.39
N MET A 308 -20.26 10.53 9.17
CA MET A 308 -19.94 11.89 8.80
C MET A 308 -21.23 12.59 8.48
N ARG A 309 -21.86 13.22 9.49
CA ARG A 309 -22.89 14.22 9.21
C ARG A 309 -22.31 15.19 8.18
N PRO A 310 -22.90 15.31 6.98
CA PRO A 310 -22.34 16.20 5.99
C PRO A 310 -22.46 17.64 6.51
N SER A 311 -21.34 18.32 6.70
CA SER A 311 -21.32 19.79 6.71
C SER A 311 -21.51 20.36 5.30
N VAL A 312 -21.53 19.50 4.29
CA VAL A 312 -21.71 19.85 2.88
C VAL A 312 -22.99 19.18 2.38
N SER A 313 -23.95 19.99 1.94
CA SER A 313 -25.21 19.55 1.33
C SER A 313 -24.94 18.45 0.29
N CYS A 314 -25.45 17.25 0.57
CA CYS A 314 -25.41 16.15 -0.39
C CYS A 314 -26.11 16.60 -1.68
N PRO A 315 -25.54 16.41 -2.88
CA PRO A 315 -26.26 16.68 -4.10
C PRO A 315 -27.56 15.85 -4.14
N PRO A 316 -28.72 16.43 -4.51
CA PRO A 316 -30.03 15.76 -4.39
C PRO A 316 -30.13 14.39 -5.09
N TYR A 317 -29.32 14.18 -6.14
CA TYR A 317 -29.31 12.93 -6.89
C TYR A 317 -28.65 11.77 -6.13
N MET A 318 -27.77 12.04 -5.16
CA MET A 318 -27.14 11.00 -4.33
C MET A 318 -28.10 10.48 -3.27
N GLU A 319 -28.94 11.32 -2.67
CA GLU A 319 -30.00 10.86 -1.75
C GLU A 319 -30.96 9.89 -2.45
N THR A 320 -31.37 10.22 -3.67
CA THR A 320 -32.34 9.39 -4.42
C THR A 320 -31.80 7.99 -4.76
N ILE A 321 -30.49 7.85 -5.00
CA ILE A 321 -29.84 6.56 -5.33
C ILE A 321 -29.52 5.75 -4.07
N MET A 322 -29.25 6.41 -2.93
CA MET A 322 -28.91 5.73 -1.68
C MET A 322 -30.16 5.19 -0.95
N TYR A 323 -31.34 5.75 -1.18
CA TYR A 323 -32.60 5.39 -0.50
C TYR A 323 -33.61 4.62 -1.38
N ALA A 324 -33.21 4.14 -2.56
CA ALA A 324 -34.03 3.32 -3.47
C ALA A 324 -33.49 1.88 -3.58
#